data_AF-A0A837CHT2-F1
#
_entry.id   AF-A0A837CHT2-F1
#
_cell.length_a   1.000
_cell.length_b   1.000
_cell.length_c   1.000
_cell.angle_alpha   90.00
_cell.angle_beta   90.00
_cell.angle_gamma   90.00
#
_symmetry.space_group_name_H-M   'P 1'
#
loop_
_entity.id
_entity.type
_entity.pdbx_description
1 polymer ?
#
loop_
_entity_poly.entity_id
_entity_poly.type
_entity_poly.pdbx_seq_one_letter_code
_entity_poly.pdbx_strand_id
1 'polypeptide(L)' 'MGMMRSSYASLNRTNEFVRDAGNRFRAVPGARREGNVVAFYWEMLPANADTVLGKGLEFVVVSDAGKIVQDYQFYPA' A
#
# COMPACT_ATOMS: atom_id res chain seq x y z
N MET A 1 -11.57 -21.70 22.83
CA MET A 1 -12.08 -20.32 22.98
C MET A 1 -11.30 -19.44 22.00
N GLY A 2 -11.86 -19.19 20.81
CA GLY A 2 -11.14 -18.60 19.68
C GLY A 2 -11.26 -17.08 19.63
N MET A 3 -10.13 -16.39 19.53
CA MET A 3 -10.05 -14.95 19.29
C MET A 3 -9.94 -14.74 17.77
N MET A 4 -11.01 -14.23 17.15
CA MET A 4 -11.00 -13.78 15.76
C MET A 4 -11.70 -12.42 15.68
N ARG A 5 -10.95 -11.34 15.91
CA ARG A 5 -11.36 -9.96 15.60
C ARG A 5 -10.15 -9.16 15.12
N SER A 6 -9.74 -9.35 13.86
CA SER A 6 -8.69 -8.52 13.22
C SER A 6 -9.02 -8.10 11.77
N SER A 7 -10.14 -8.53 11.19
CA SER A 7 -10.49 -8.20 9.80
C SER A 7 -11.26 -6.88 9.63
N TYR A 8 -12.05 -6.45 10.63
CA TYR A 8 -12.90 -5.25 10.53
C TYR A 8 -12.15 -3.92 10.72
N ALA A 9 -11.01 -3.90 11.42
CA ALA A 9 -10.22 -2.69 11.65
C ALA A 9 -9.30 -2.32 10.47
N SER A 10 -9.06 -3.27 9.55
CA SER A 10 -8.27 -3.06 8.35
C SER A 10 -9.08 -2.32 7.28
N LEU A 11 -10.30 -2.80 6.99
CA LEU A 11 -11.18 -2.24 5.97
C LEU A 11 -11.65 -0.81 6.26
N ASN A 12 -11.94 -0.48 7.53
CA ASN A 12 -12.40 0.87 7.89
C ASN A 12 -11.32 1.95 7.68
N ARG A 13 -10.03 1.61 7.84
CA ARG A 13 -8.93 2.56 7.59
C ARG A 13 -8.69 2.81 6.10
N THR A 14 -8.88 1.80 5.26
CA THR A 14 -8.73 1.97 3.81
C THR A 14 -9.72 2.99 3.27
N ASN A 15 -10.96 2.99 3.75
CA ASN A 15 -11.99 3.92 3.28
C ASN A 15 -11.70 5.37 3.71
N GLU A 16 -11.26 5.57 4.96
CA GLU A 16 -10.93 6.89 5.53
C GLU A 16 -9.81 7.60 4.77
N PHE A 17 -8.70 6.93 4.47
CA PHE A 17 -7.53 7.56 3.84
C PHE A 17 -7.56 7.56 2.31
N VAL A 18 -8.26 6.60 1.69
CA VAL A 18 -8.20 6.38 0.24
C VAL A 18 -9.49 6.81 -0.46
N ARG A 19 -10.66 6.33 -0.02
CA ARG A 19 -11.93 6.63 -0.69
C ARG A 19 -12.48 8.00 -0.31
N ASP A 20 -12.46 8.33 0.97
CA ASP A 20 -13.22 9.46 1.50
C ASP A 20 -12.37 10.74 1.63
N ALA A 21 -11.05 10.63 1.79
CA ALA A 21 -10.13 11.77 1.86
C ALA A 21 -9.60 12.27 0.50
N GLY A 22 -9.83 11.52 -0.59
CA GLY A 22 -9.38 11.90 -1.94
C GLY A 22 -7.85 11.94 -2.10
N ASN A 23 -7.09 11.22 -1.28
CA ASN A 23 -5.64 11.17 -1.42
C ASN A 23 -5.23 10.34 -2.65
N ARG A 24 -4.14 10.74 -3.30
CA ARG A 24 -3.48 9.95 -4.35
C ARG A 24 -2.22 9.29 -3.81
N PHE A 25 -1.88 8.15 -4.39
CA PHE A 25 -0.66 7.43 -4.08
C PHE A 25 0.23 7.41 -5.32
N ARG A 26 1.54 7.63 -5.13
CA ARG A 26 2.52 7.49 -6.21
C ARG A 26 3.67 6.60 -5.76
N ALA A 27 4.18 5.79 -6.68
CA ALA A 27 5.44 5.10 -6.47
C ALA A 27 6.60 6.09 -6.55
N VAL A 28 7.57 5.94 -5.66
CA VAL A 28 8.85 6.67 -5.71
C VAL A 28 9.76 5.96 -6.73
N PRO A 29 10.55 6.68 -7.55
CA PRO A 29 11.50 6.07 -8.47
C PRO A 29 12.48 5.12 -7.76
N GLY A 30 12.82 4.00 -8.40
CA GLY A 30 13.79 3.03 -7.88
C GLY A 30 13.21 1.69 -7.41
N ALA A 31 12.01 1.31 -7.89
CA ALA A 31 11.48 -0.02 -7.69
C ALA A 31 12.48 -1.11 -8.13
N ARG A 32 12.57 -2.18 -7.35
CA ARG A 32 13.43 -3.33 -7.63
C ARG A 32 12.60 -4.59 -7.80
N ARG A 33 13.02 -5.46 -8.72
CA ARG A 33 12.37 -6.75 -8.97
C ARG A 33 13.37 -7.87 -8.77
N GLU A 34 13.00 -8.84 -7.94
CA GLU A 34 13.74 -10.08 -7.74
C GLU A 34 12.78 -11.26 -7.94
N GLY A 35 12.96 -12.00 -9.03
CA GLY A 35 12.02 -13.05 -9.44
C GLY A 35 10.59 -12.52 -9.63
N ASN A 36 9.65 -13.03 -8.84
CA ASN A 36 8.25 -12.62 -8.84
C ASN A 36 7.91 -11.59 -7.75
N VAL A 37 8.89 -11.02 -7.07
CA VAL A 37 8.68 -9.99 -6.04
C VAL A 37 9.14 -8.64 -6.56
N VAL A 38 8.32 -7.60 -6.34
CA VAL A 38 8.68 -6.20 -6.58
C VAL A 38 8.65 -5.46 -5.26
N ALA A 39 9.75 -4.79 -4.92
CA ALA A 39 9.89 -3.93 -3.76
C ALA A 39 9.96 -2.47 -4.21
N PHE A 40 9.14 -1.59 -3.63
CA PHE A 40 9.13 -0.17 -3.95
C PHE A 40 8.67 0.68 -2.77
N TYR A 41 9.03 1.95 -2.79
CA TYR A 41 8.51 2.94 -1.84
C TYR A 41 7.34 3.70 -2.47
N TRP A 42 6.39 4.13 -1.65
CA TRP A 42 5.28 4.97 -2.08
C TRP A 42 5.12 6.20 -1.19
N GLU A 43 4.46 7.21 -1.75
CA GLU A 43 4.04 8.42 -1.06
C GLU A 43 2.53 8.62 -1.21
N MET A 44 1.88 9.05 -0.12
CA MET A 44 0.50 9.51 -0.12
C MET A 44 0.48 11.03 -0.14
N LEU A 45 -0.33 11.61 -1.03
CA LEU A 45 -0.46 13.05 -1.22
C LEU A 45 -1.94 13.44 -1.31
N PRO A 46 -2.33 14.68 -0.98
CA PRO A 46 -3.65 15.18 -1.33
C PRO A 46 -3.85 15.13 -2.86
N ALA A 47 -5.10 15.01 -3.33
CA ALA A 47 -5.43 15.00 -4.76
C ALA A 47 -4.73 16.10 -5.56
N ASN A 48 -4.73 17.32 -5.00
CA ASN A 48 -4.37 18.56 -5.71
C ASN A 48 -3.09 19.22 -5.15
N ALA A 49 -2.26 18.49 -4.43
CA ALA A 49 -1.01 19.02 -3.87
C ALA A 49 0.14 18.00 -3.93
N ASP A 50 1.36 18.50 -3.80
CA ASP A 50 2.59 17.69 -3.75
C ASP A 50 3.17 17.55 -2.33
N THR A 51 2.45 18.02 -1.31
CA THR A 51 2.83 17.78 0.10
C THR A 51 2.67 16.29 0.42
N VAL A 52 3.74 15.67 0.90
CA VAL A 52 3.74 14.25 1.31
C VAL A 52 3.10 14.11 2.69
N LEU A 53 1.98 13.39 2.76
CA LEU A 53 1.25 13.09 4.00
C LEU A 53 1.68 11.76 4.63
N GLY A 54 2.16 10.83 3.81
CA GLY A 54 2.56 9.50 4.25
C GLY A 54 3.56 8.88 3.30
N LYS A 55 4.36 7.95 3.82
CA LYS A 55 5.33 7.17 3.06
C LYS A 55 5.32 5.73 3.54
N GLY A 56 5.62 4.80 2.66
CA GLY A 56 5.68 3.38 3.00
C GLY A 56 6.64 2.59 2.12
N LEU A 57 6.96 1.39 2.60
CA LEU A 57 7.66 0.35 1.84
C LEU A 57 6.64 -0.75 1.54
N GLU A 58 6.60 -1.16 0.28
CA GLU A 58 5.68 -2.18 -0.22
C GLU A 58 6.45 -3.34 -0.85
N PHE A 59 5.93 -4.56 -0.65
CA PHE A 59 6.36 -5.74 -1.37
C PHE A 59 5.15 -6.40 -2.01
N VAL A 60 5.15 -6.45 -3.34
CA VAL A 60 4.12 -7.19 -4.09
C VAL A 60 4.72 -8.45 -4.68
N VAL A 61 3.97 -9.55 -4.60
CA VAL A 61 4.20 -10.72 -5.44
C VAL A 61 3.40 -10.53 -6.72
N VAL A 62 4.03 -10.74 -7.88
CA VAL A 62 3.39 -10.63 -9.19
C VAL A 62 3.37 -11.97 -9.91
N SER A 63 2.28 -12.25 -10.61
CA SER A 63 2.20 -13.35 -11.57
C SER A 63 3.09 -13.10 -12.79
N ASP A 64 3.29 -14.14 -13.61
CA ASP A 64 4.02 -14.03 -14.87
C ASP A 64 3.39 -13.02 -15.84
N ALA A 65 2.07 -12.79 -15.74
CA ALA A 65 1.33 -11.77 -16.49
C ALA A 65 1.47 -10.35 -15.90
N GLY A 66 2.28 -10.16 -14.86
CA GLY A 66 2.51 -8.88 -14.19
C GLY A 66 1.34 -8.41 -13.31
N LYS A 67 0.40 -9.29 -12.96
CA LYS A 67 -0.69 -8.98 -12.02
C LYS A 67 -0.23 -9.21 -10.59
N ILE A 68 -0.52 -8.28 -9.69
CA ILE A 68 -0.31 -8.45 -8.25
C ILE A 68 -1.17 -9.63 -7.79
N VAL A 69 -0.54 -10.62 -7.15
CA VAL A 69 -1.22 -11.77 -6.55
C VAL A 69 -1.25 -11.69 -5.03
N GLN A 70 -0.29 -10.97 -4.43
CA GLN A 70 -0.22 -10.72 -3.00
C GLN A 70 0.45 -9.37 -2.75
N ASP A 71 -0.04 -8.67 -1.73
CA ASP A 71 0.43 -7.37 -1.29
C ASP A 71 0.81 -7.43 0.19
N TYR A 72 1.92 -6.79 0.59
CA TYR A 72 2.51 -6.88 1.92
C TYR A 72 2.95 -5.50 2.39
N GLN A 73 1.99 -4.74 2.92
CA GLN A 73 2.24 -3.39 3.38
C GLN A 73 2.92 -3.38 4.75
N PHE A 74 4.08 -2.74 4.83
CA PHE A 74 4.78 -2.49 6.10
C PHE A 74 4.51 -1.06 6.57
N TYR A 75 4.01 -0.93 7.79
CA TYR A 75 3.88 0.34 8.50
C TYR A 75 4.72 0.29 9.79
N PRO A 76 5.30 1.41 10.26
CA PRO A 76 5.94 1.44 11.57
C PRO A 76 4.95 1.03 12.65
N ALA A 77 5.38 0.18 13.59
CA ALA A 77 4.57 -0.19 14.76
C ALA A 77 4.16 1.04 15.60
#